data_AF-A0A7S4A8M3-F1
#
_entry.id   AF-A0A7S4A8M3-F1
#
_cell.length_a   1.000
_cell.length_b   1.000
_cell.length_c   1.000
_cell.angle_alpha   90.00
_cell.angle_beta   90.00
_cell.angle_gamma   90.00
#
_symmetry.space_group_name_H-M   'P 1'
#
loop_
_entity.id
_entity.type
_entity.pdbx_description
1 polymer ?
#
loop_
_entity_poly.entity_id
_entity_poly.type
_entity_poly.pdbx_seq_one_letter_code
_entity_poly.pdbx_strand_id
1 'polypeptide(L)'
;MQRFGRFLRLFDGKPDALPPIKPIFTFDGSSTAYSASVHTDREWGGRSRATFRVGNAGASGSGVCGVFEGFIDKTPSVVPNEEGVTGRHGFAMLQLHTNEDEVGCEEYDALALRASGDGRLYSVSLRNAVPLAPNIAYQGFLARERRGWRTYELPFTSFAATRGGRLLGQPRVLDVARFS
;
A
#
# COMPACT_ATOMS: atom_id res chain seq x y z
N MET A 1 -13.83 -18.15 -22.34
CA MET A 1 -12.75 -17.51 -23.11
C MET A 1 -13.11 -16.03 -23.29
N GLN A 2 -12.74 -15.18 -22.34
CA GLN A 2 -13.05 -13.75 -22.38
C GLN A 2 -11.75 -12.96 -22.47
N ARG A 3 -11.69 -12.14 -23.53
CA ARG A 3 -10.59 -11.25 -23.89
C ARG A 3 -10.44 -10.18 -22.80
N PHE A 4 -9.24 -10.07 -22.24
CA PHE A 4 -8.88 -8.94 -21.39
C PHE A 4 -8.78 -7.67 -22.24
N GLY A 5 -9.46 -6.61 -21.79
CA GLY A 5 -9.38 -5.28 -22.38
C GLY A 5 -7.93 -4.79 -22.37
N ARG A 6 -7.40 -4.57 -23.58
CA ARG A 6 -6.10 -3.94 -23.81
C ARG A 6 -6.30 -2.44 -23.58
N PHE A 7 -5.91 -1.92 -22.42
CA PHE A 7 -5.81 -0.48 -22.24
C PHE A 7 -4.61 0.01 -23.04
N LEU A 8 -4.90 0.62 -24.18
CA LEU A 8 -3.93 1.33 -25.00
C LEU A 8 -3.46 2.53 -24.15
N ARG A 9 -2.24 2.44 -23.61
CA ARG A 9 -1.60 3.57 -22.92
C ARG A 9 -1.54 4.76 -23.87
N LEU A 10 -1.98 5.93 -23.38
CA LEU A 10 -1.72 7.24 -23.96
C LEU A 10 -0.22 7.53 -23.85
N PHE A 11 0.57 6.94 -24.74
CA PHE A 11 1.86 7.51 -25.10
C PHE A 11 1.64 8.25 -26.43
N ASP A 12 2.00 9.53 -26.49
CA ASP A 12 2.19 10.23 -27.77
C ASP A 12 3.37 9.56 -28.49
N GLY A 13 3.06 8.49 -29.23
CA GLY A 13 4.04 7.64 -29.89
C GLY A 13 4.19 6.27 -29.22
N LYS A 14 4.35 5.23 -30.04
CA LYS A 14 4.67 3.87 -29.61
C LYS A 14 6.11 3.88 -29.08
N PRO A 15 6.37 3.62 -27.78
CA PRO A 15 7.74 3.53 -27.31
C PRO A 15 8.43 2.31 -27.96
N ASP A 16 9.69 2.48 -28.38
CA ASP A 16 10.50 1.42 -28.99
C ASP A 16 10.75 0.25 -28.01
N ALA A 17 10.67 0.51 -26.71
CA ALA A 17 10.57 -0.49 -25.64
C ALA A 17 9.79 0.08 -24.44
N LEU A 18 8.95 -0.74 -23.80
CA LEU A 18 8.38 -0.38 -22.49
C LEU A 18 9.52 -0.32 -21.46
N PRO A 19 9.53 0.65 -20.52
CA PRO A 19 10.51 0.66 -19.45
C PRO A 19 10.43 -0.66 -18.66
N PRO A 20 11.57 -1.24 -18.25
CA PRO A 20 11.57 -2.45 -17.45
C PRO A 20 10.83 -2.21 -16.13
N ILE A 21 10.18 -3.24 -15.58
CA ILE A 21 9.53 -3.14 -14.27
C ILE A 21 10.61 -2.86 -13.22
N LYS A 22 10.50 -1.75 -12.48
CA LYS A 22 11.35 -1.47 -11.32
C LYS A 22 10.80 -2.18 -10.07
N PRO A 23 11.47 -3.22 -9.55
CA PRO A 23 11.06 -3.83 -8.29
C PRO A 23 11.39 -2.89 -7.12
N ILE A 24 10.37 -2.53 -6.32
CA ILE A 24 10.55 -1.73 -5.10
C ILE A 24 10.71 -2.65 -3.88
N PHE A 25 9.85 -3.65 -3.77
CA PHE A 25 9.90 -4.67 -2.72
C PHE A 25 9.80 -6.06 -3.31
N THR A 26 10.71 -6.93 -2.92
CA THR A 26 10.65 -8.37 -3.17
C THR A 26 10.91 -9.13 -1.88
N PHE A 27 10.24 -10.26 -1.70
CA PHE A 27 10.36 -11.08 -0.50
C PHE A 27 11.40 -12.20 -0.63
N ASP A 28 11.87 -12.46 -1.86
CA ASP A 28 12.92 -13.45 -2.15
C ASP A 28 14.34 -12.91 -1.94
N GLY A 29 14.48 -11.64 -1.55
CA GLY A 29 15.76 -10.98 -1.30
C GLY A 29 16.49 -10.57 -2.57
N SER A 30 15.84 -10.59 -3.73
CA SER A 30 16.45 -10.18 -5.02
C SER A 30 16.51 -8.66 -5.22
N SER A 31 15.76 -7.88 -4.45
CA SER A 31 15.72 -6.41 -4.51
C SER A 31 16.41 -5.75 -3.31
N THR A 32 16.40 -4.41 -3.31
CA THR A 32 16.84 -3.57 -2.20
C THR A 32 16.31 -4.09 -0.86
N ALA A 33 17.21 -4.11 0.14
CA ALA A 33 16.87 -4.48 1.50
C ALA A 33 15.77 -3.56 2.03
N TYR A 34 14.79 -4.16 2.70
CA TYR A 34 13.68 -3.46 3.33
C TYR A 34 13.60 -3.83 4.80
N SER A 35 12.99 -2.95 5.59
CA SER A 35 12.51 -3.28 6.93
C SER A 35 10.99 -3.39 6.93
N ALA A 36 10.45 -4.24 7.79
CA ALA A 36 9.02 -4.43 7.94
C ALA A 36 8.61 -4.26 9.40
N SER A 37 7.56 -3.49 9.65
CA SER A 37 6.95 -3.32 10.96
C SER A 37 5.43 -3.55 10.87
N VAL A 38 4.86 -4.03 11.97
CA VAL A 38 3.42 -4.26 12.08
C VAL A 38 2.87 -3.34 13.15
N HIS A 39 1.86 -2.56 12.78
CA HIS A 39 1.21 -1.57 13.63
C HIS A 39 -0.26 -1.91 13.83
N THR A 40 -0.76 -1.69 15.04
CA THR A 40 -2.19 -1.92 15.37
C THR A 40 -2.68 -0.87 16.36
N ASP A 41 -3.99 -0.75 16.50
CA ASP A 41 -4.63 0.12 17.51
C ASP A 41 -4.24 -0.22 18.95
N ARG A 42 -3.64 -1.38 19.19
CA ARG A 42 -3.10 -1.79 20.48
C ARG A 42 -2.05 -0.82 21.03
N GLU A 43 -1.32 -0.12 20.17
CA GLU A 43 -0.39 0.97 20.54
C GLU A 43 -1.11 2.11 21.30
N TRP A 44 -2.44 2.20 21.13
CA TRP A 44 -3.30 3.18 21.79
C TRP A 44 -4.37 2.53 22.67
N GLY A 45 -4.11 1.31 23.18
CA GLY A 45 -5.02 0.59 24.06
C GLY A 45 -6.15 -0.18 23.37
N GLY A 46 -6.12 -0.26 22.04
CA GLY A 46 -7.05 -1.08 21.26
C GLY A 46 -6.81 -2.59 21.38
N ARG A 47 -7.66 -3.38 20.72
CA ARG A 47 -7.68 -4.85 20.85
C ARG A 47 -7.35 -5.58 19.54
N SER A 48 -7.03 -4.86 18.47
CA SER A 48 -6.62 -5.47 17.20
C SER A 48 -5.25 -6.15 17.34
N ARG A 49 -5.00 -7.12 16.47
CA ARG A 49 -3.76 -7.91 16.44
C ARG A 49 -3.37 -8.16 15.00
N ALA A 50 -2.08 -8.16 14.72
CA ALA A 50 -1.57 -8.53 13.40
C ALA A 50 -0.17 -9.11 13.49
N THR A 51 0.20 -9.87 12.47
CA THR A 51 1.51 -10.49 12.31
C THR A 51 1.94 -10.39 10.86
N PHE A 52 3.24 -10.32 10.65
CA PHE A 52 3.85 -10.40 9.34
C PHE A 52 4.97 -11.42 9.36
N ARG A 53 5.05 -12.23 8.31
CA ARG A 53 6.13 -13.22 8.12
C ARG A 53 6.44 -13.37 6.64
N VAL A 54 7.68 -13.73 6.34
CA VAL A 54 8.11 -14.09 5.00
C VAL A 54 8.22 -15.61 4.92
N GLY A 55 7.76 -16.20 3.82
CA GLY A 55 7.85 -17.65 3.60
C GLY A 55 7.42 -18.04 2.20
N ASN A 56 7.33 -19.35 1.94
CA ASN A 56 6.92 -19.84 0.63
C ASN A 56 5.46 -19.46 0.33
N ALA A 57 5.22 -18.94 -0.87
CA ALA A 57 3.89 -18.82 -1.42
C ALA A 57 3.28 -20.24 -1.45
N GLY A 58 2.17 -20.44 -0.75
CA GLY A 58 1.50 -21.74 -0.69
C GLY A 58 0.97 -22.21 -2.05
N ALA A 59 0.12 -23.24 -2.05
CA ALA A 59 -0.31 -24.06 -3.20
C ALA A 59 -0.83 -23.36 -4.48
N SER A 60 -0.89 -22.03 -4.56
CA SER A 60 -1.36 -21.26 -5.72
C SER A 60 -0.36 -20.23 -6.24
N GLY A 61 0.81 -20.06 -5.60
CA GLY A 61 1.85 -19.12 -6.03
C GLY A 61 3.23 -19.77 -6.04
N SER A 62 4.08 -19.38 -6.97
CA SER A 62 5.50 -19.77 -7.00
C SER A 62 6.35 -18.72 -6.29
N GLY A 63 7.30 -19.14 -5.46
CA GLY A 63 8.34 -18.27 -4.89
C GLY A 63 8.11 -17.87 -3.43
N VAL A 64 8.90 -16.91 -2.96
CA VAL A 64 8.84 -16.37 -1.58
C VAL A 64 7.85 -15.20 -1.54
N CYS A 65 7.01 -15.13 -0.51
CA CYS A 65 6.06 -14.04 -0.30
C CYS A 65 5.98 -13.59 1.16
N GLY A 66 5.60 -12.34 1.37
CA GLY A 66 5.16 -11.81 2.65
C GLY A 66 3.71 -12.20 2.93
N VAL A 67 3.44 -12.67 4.14
CA VAL A 67 2.11 -13.02 4.64
C VAL A 67 1.77 -12.08 5.79
N PHE A 68 0.79 -11.21 5.55
CA PHE A 68 0.22 -10.33 6.56
C PHE A 68 -1.14 -10.87 7.01
N GLU A 69 -1.28 -11.14 8.29
CA GLU A 69 -2.49 -11.70 8.89
C GLU A 69 -2.89 -10.86 10.09
N GLY A 70 -4.19 -10.64 10.29
CA GLY A 70 -4.65 -9.82 11.38
C GLY A 70 -6.13 -9.94 11.70
N PHE A 71 -6.45 -9.50 12.91
CA PHE A 71 -7.78 -9.35 13.46
C PHE A 71 -7.98 -7.88 13.83
N ILE A 72 -9.02 -7.27 13.26
CA ILE A 72 -9.40 -5.88 13.57
C ILE A 72 -10.61 -5.91 14.50
N ASP A 73 -10.48 -5.33 15.69
CA ASP A 73 -11.62 -5.09 16.55
C ASP A 73 -12.41 -3.86 16.06
N LYS A 74 -13.68 -4.08 15.72
CA LYS A 74 -14.58 -3.04 15.22
C LYS A 74 -15.41 -2.39 16.32
N THR A 75 -15.30 -2.87 17.56
CA THR A 75 -15.98 -2.27 18.70
C THR A 75 -15.54 -0.82 18.82
N PRO A 76 -16.46 0.16 18.77
CA PRO A 76 -16.09 1.57 18.91
C PRO A 76 -15.43 1.79 20.26
N SER A 77 -14.18 2.26 20.25
CA SER A 77 -13.50 2.69 21.47
C SER A 77 -13.72 4.18 21.63
N VAL A 78 -14.28 4.58 22.79
CA VAL A 78 -14.38 5.98 23.19
C VAL A 78 -13.07 6.36 23.86
N VAL A 79 -12.26 7.16 23.18
CA VAL A 79 -11.08 7.78 23.78
C VAL A 79 -11.41 9.24 24.04
N PRO A 80 -11.49 9.67 25.31
CA PRO A 80 -11.56 11.08 25.65
C PRO A 80 -10.28 11.79 25.19
N ASN A 81 -10.41 12.91 24.48
CA ASN A 81 -9.32 13.83 24.19
C ASN A 81 -9.77 15.27 24.47
N GLU A 82 -8.84 16.23 24.36
CA GLU A 82 -9.09 17.66 24.64
C GLU A 82 -10.18 18.28 23.72
N GLU A 83 -10.50 17.62 22.60
CA GLU A 83 -11.54 18.03 21.64
C GLU A 83 -12.87 17.25 21.81
N GLY A 84 -12.99 16.34 22.79
CA GLY A 84 -14.20 15.58 23.10
C GLY A 84 -14.04 14.05 23.11
N VAL A 85 -15.05 13.33 22.62
CA VAL A 85 -15.03 11.87 22.44
C VAL A 85 -14.78 11.55 20.98
N THR A 86 -13.62 11.00 20.66
CA THR A 86 -13.40 10.42 19.31
C THR A 86 -13.62 8.92 19.38
N GLY A 87 -14.60 8.44 18.60
CA GLY A 87 -14.72 7.02 18.31
C GLY A 87 -13.53 6.59 17.46
N ARG A 88 -12.63 5.78 18.01
CA ARG A 88 -11.58 5.14 17.22
C ARG A 88 -12.04 3.74 16.83
N HIS A 89 -11.94 3.44 15.54
CA HIS A 89 -12.04 2.06 15.04
C HIS A 89 -10.68 1.39 15.10
N GLY A 90 -10.65 0.09 15.34
CA GLY A 90 -9.40 -0.66 15.29
C GLY A 90 -8.78 -0.66 13.90
N PHE A 91 -7.47 -0.82 13.84
CA PHE A 91 -6.72 -0.99 12.60
C PHE A 91 -5.60 -2.01 12.77
N ALA A 92 -5.15 -2.53 11.63
CA ALA A 92 -3.95 -3.34 11.49
C ALA A 92 -3.24 -2.90 10.20
N MET A 93 -1.94 -2.67 10.28
CA MET A 93 -1.11 -2.15 9.19
C MET A 93 0.20 -2.91 9.12
N LEU A 94 0.60 -3.28 7.90
CA LEU A 94 1.98 -3.62 7.57
C LEU A 94 2.63 -2.37 7.00
N GLN A 95 3.75 -1.96 7.55
CA GLN A 95 4.59 -0.92 6.99
C GLN A 95 5.87 -1.57 6.46
N LEU A 96 6.17 -1.30 5.20
CA LEU A 96 7.43 -1.65 4.56
C LEU A 96 8.18 -0.35 4.33
N HIS A 97 9.47 -0.32 4.70
CA HIS A 97 10.36 0.79 4.42
C HIS A 97 11.49 0.29 3.56
N THR A 98 11.79 0.99 2.48
CA THR A 98 13.03 0.74 1.74
C THR A 98 14.21 1.30 2.54
N ASN A 99 15.40 0.71 2.38
CA ASN A 99 16.62 1.31 2.91
C ASN A 99 17.18 2.41 1.99
N GLU A 100 16.50 2.69 0.86
CA GLU A 100 16.79 3.85 0.01
C GLU A 100 16.04 5.07 0.55
N ASP A 101 16.69 6.22 0.56
CA ASP A 101 16.07 7.45 1.05
C ASP A 101 14.93 7.93 0.12
N GLU A 102 15.03 7.64 -1.18
CA GLU A 102 14.04 8.01 -2.20
C GLU A 102 13.94 6.95 -3.31
N VAL A 103 12.71 6.47 -3.58
CA VAL A 103 12.43 5.56 -4.70
C VAL A 103 11.89 6.35 -5.89
N GLY A 104 12.78 6.94 -6.70
CA GLY A 104 12.37 7.69 -7.90
C GLY A 104 11.57 6.82 -8.90
N CYS A 105 10.33 7.21 -9.21
CA CYS A 105 9.42 6.51 -10.12
C CYS A 105 8.79 7.43 -11.18
N GLU A 106 9.48 8.50 -11.56
CA GLU A 106 9.00 9.51 -12.52
C GLU A 106 8.73 8.95 -13.92
N GLU A 107 9.39 7.85 -14.28
CA GLU A 107 9.22 7.15 -15.56
C GLU A 107 8.01 6.19 -15.57
N TYR A 108 7.26 6.10 -14.47
CA TYR A 108 6.17 5.13 -14.29
C TYR A 108 4.83 5.83 -14.01
N ASP A 109 3.76 5.27 -14.57
CA ASP A 109 2.40 5.80 -14.39
C ASP A 109 1.67 5.23 -13.17
N ALA A 110 2.15 4.10 -12.64
CA ALA A 110 1.43 3.30 -11.66
C ALA A 110 2.36 2.46 -10.77
N LEU A 111 1.87 2.19 -9.56
CA LEU A 111 2.41 1.17 -8.68
C LEU A 111 1.75 -0.18 -8.99
N ALA A 112 2.54 -1.24 -9.14
CA ALA A 112 2.04 -2.59 -9.29
C ALA A 112 2.30 -3.43 -8.03
N LEU A 113 1.27 -4.09 -7.50
CA LEU A 113 1.37 -4.99 -6.35
C LEU A 113 0.86 -6.38 -6.73
N ARG A 114 1.70 -7.42 -6.56
CA ARG A 114 1.24 -8.80 -6.69
C ARG A 114 0.76 -9.34 -5.33
N ALA A 115 -0.53 -9.60 -5.18
CA ALA A 115 -1.12 -10.06 -3.92
C ALA A 115 -2.26 -11.05 -4.11
N SER A 116 -2.60 -11.77 -3.03
CA SER A 116 -3.79 -12.62 -2.92
C SER A 116 -4.53 -12.26 -1.62
N GLY A 117 -5.78 -11.81 -1.73
CA GLY A 117 -6.59 -11.34 -0.60
C GLY A 117 -7.65 -12.33 -0.13
N ASP A 118 -8.35 -11.96 0.95
CA ASP A 118 -9.46 -12.69 1.55
C ASP A 118 -10.85 -12.20 1.08
N GLY A 119 -10.89 -11.21 0.18
CA GLY A 119 -12.11 -10.54 -0.29
C GLY A 119 -12.45 -9.23 0.43
N ARG A 120 -11.66 -8.81 1.43
CA ARG A 120 -11.81 -7.50 2.07
C ARG A 120 -11.17 -6.39 1.24
N LEU A 121 -11.55 -5.15 1.54
CA LEU A 121 -10.92 -3.95 0.98
C LEU A 121 -9.64 -3.66 1.76
N TYR A 122 -8.54 -3.46 1.05
CA TYR A 122 -7.27 -3.03 1.62
C TYR A 122 -6.86 -1.71 1.00
N SER A 123 -6.27 -0.83 1.80
CA SER A 123 -5.65 0.41 1.32
C SER A 123 -4.13 0.25 1.27
N VAL A 124 -3.52 0.80 0.23
CA VAL A 124 -2.07 0.98 0.14
C VAL A 124 -1.77 2.45 0.38
N SER A 125 -0.83 2.75 1.26
CA SER A 125 -0.43 4.13 1.57
C SER A 125 1.02 4.35 1.14
N LEU A 126 1.27 5.41 0.38
CA LEU A 126 2.60 5.90 0.05
C LEU A 126 2.89 7.16 0.86
N ARG A 127 4.15 7.36 1.25
CA ARG A 127 4.60 8.58 1.94
C ARG A 127 5.69 9.23 1.13
N ASN A 128 5.64 10.55 1.00
CA ASN A 128 6.76 11.29 0.43
C ASN A 128 7.86 11.41 1.50
N ALA A 129 9.12 11.31 1.09
CA ALA A 129 10.30 11.62 1.90
C ALA A 129 10.48 13.15 2.11
N VAL A 130 9.38 13.92 2.11
CA VAL A 130 9.44 15.39 2.14
C VAL A 130 9.32 15.90 3.58
N PRO A 131 10.31 16.65 4.10
CA PRO A 131 10.35 17.13 5.49
C PRO A 131 9.18 18.06 5.87
N LEU A 132 8.57 18.73 4.89
CA LEU A 132 7.58 19.78 5.12
C LEU A 132 6.15 19.26 5.37
N ALA A 133 5.90 17.95 5.19
CA ALA A 133 4.58 17.36 5.44
C ALA A 133 4.63 15.89 5.93
N PRO A 134 5.33 15.60 7.05
CA PRO A 134 5.64 14.23 7.50
C PRO A 134 4.40 13.37 7.83
N ASN A 135 3.24 14.01 8.00
CA ASN A 135 1.99 13.36 8.39
C ASN A 135 0.97 13.19 7.25
N ILE A 136 1.38 13.43 6.00
CA ILE A 136 0.54 13.16 4.83
C ILE A 136 0.87 11.77 4.28
N ALA A 137 -0.17 10.96 4.10
CA ALA A 137 -0.10 9.69 3.38
C ALA A 137 -1.00 9.77 2.16
N TYR A 138 -0.52 9.28 1.03
CA TYR A 138 -1.29 9.15 -0.20
C TYR A 138 -1.88 7.75 -0.22
N GLN A 139 -3.21 7.62 -0.26
CA GLN A 139 -3.89 6.33 -0.14
C GLN A 139 -4.56 5.93 -1.45
N GLY A 140 -4.24 4.72 -1.91
CA GLY A 140 -4.94 3.98 -2.97
C GLY A 140 -5.63 2.74 -2.39
N PHE A 141 -6.50 2.09 -3.16
CA PHE A 141 -7.28 0.94 -2.70
C PHE A 141 -7.12 -0.25 -3.63
N LEU A 142 -6.93 -1.44 -3.06
CA LEU A 142 -6.98 -2.69 -3.80
C LEU A 142 -8.43 -3.08 -4.05
N ALA A 143 -8.76 -3.48 -5.28
CA ALA A 143 -10.08 -3.99 -5.61
C ALA A 143 -10.45 -5.18 -4.72
N ARG A 144 -11.74 -5.28 -4.34
CA ARG A 144 -12.23 -6.39 -3.50
C ARG A 144 -12.28 -7.67 -4.31
N GLU A 145 -11.32 -8.55 -4.09
CA GLU A 145 -11.28 -9.84 -4.78
C GLU A 145 -10.99 -10.98 -3.81
N ARG A 146 -11.74 -12.08 -3.96
CA ARG A 146 -11.57 -13.28 -3.13
C ARG A 146 -10.54 -14.20 -3.76
N ARG A 147 -9.44 -14.42 -3.03
CA ARG A 147 -8.44 -15.50 -3.21
C ARG A 147 -7.78 -15.57 -4.61
N GLY A 148 -6.51 -15.92 -4.62
CA GLY A 148 -5.74 -16.13 -5.85
C GLY A 148 -4.83 -14.95 -6.14
N TRP A 149 -3.66 -15.26 -6.69
CA TRP A 149 -2.62 -14.29 -6.99
C TRP A 149 -2.97 -13.44 -8.20
N ARG A 150 -2.84 -12.13 -8.06
CA ARG A 150 -3.04 -11.15 -9.14
C ARG A 150 -2.13 -9.96 -8.97
N THR A 151 -1.95 -9.22 -10.06
CA THR A 151 -1.29 -7.92 -10.06
C THR A 151 -2.34 -6.83 -10.00
N TYR A 152 -2.31 -6.03 -8.95
CA TYR A 152 -3.09 -4.82 -8.79
C TYR A 152 -2.26 -3.65 -9.31
N GLU A 153 -2.74 -3.01 -10.37
CA GLU A 153 -2.14 -1.78 -10.90
C GLU A 153 -2.88 -0.58 -10.31
N LEU A 154 -2.15 0.27 -9.60
CA LEU A 154 -2.65 1.47 -8.93
C LEU A 154 -2.02 2.69 -9.60
N PRO A 155 -2.73 3.37 -10.53
CA PRO A 155 -2.25 4.60 -11.13
C PRO A 155 -1.88 5.61 -10.04
N PHE A 156 -0.76 6.31 -10.16
CA PHE A 156 -0.35 7.31 -9.16
C PHE A 156 -1.39 8.43 -9.01
N THR A 157 -2.10 8.73 -10.10
CA THR A 157 -3.23 9.67 -10.13
C THR A 157 -4.47 9.22 -9.34
N SER A 158 -4.56 7.94 -8.97
CA SER A 158 -5.67 7.40 -8.17
C SER A 158 -5.48 7.58 -6.66
N PHE A 159 -4.29 8.00 -6.22
CA PHE A 159 -3.99 8.17 -4.81
C PHE A 159 -4.54 9.48 -4.26
N ALA A 160 -5.23 9.41 -3.13
CA ALA A 160 -5.77 10.57 -2.44
C ALA A 160 -4.92 10.94 -1.23
N ALA A 161 -4.62 12.23 -1.06
CA ALA A 161 -3.88 12.71 0.10
C ALA A 161 -4.73 12.65 1.37
N THR A 162 -4.18 12.07 2.43
CA THR A 162 -4.84 11.89 3.72
C THR A 162 -3.95 12.29 4.88
N ARG A 163 -4.57 12.68 6.01
CA ARG A 163 -3.91 12.89 7.29
C ARG A 163 -4.70 12.18 8.38
N GLY A 164 -4.08 11.20 9.04
CA GLY A 164 -4.77 10.37 10.03
C GLY A 164 -5.99 9.64 9.46
N GLY A 165 -5.95 9.24 8.18
CA GLY A 165 -7.06 8.58 7.48
C GLY A 165 -8.19 9.50 7.01
N ARG A 166 -8.08 10.82 7.21
CA ARG A 166 -9.04 11.81 6.70
C ARG A 166 -8.54 12.40 5.38
N LEU A 167 -9.42 12.47 4.38
CA LEU A 167 -9.13 13.13 3.10
C LEU A 167 -8.81 14.60 3.30
N LEU A 168 -7.77 15.08 2.61
CA LEU A 168 -7.46 16.49 2.54
C LEU A 168 -8.27 17.12 1.41
N GLY A 169 -9.03 18.18 1.71
CA GLY A 169 -9.95 18.82 0.76
C GLY A 169 -9.28 19.59 -0.39
N GLN A 170 -7.96 19.73 -0.39
CA GLN A 170 -7.20 20.29 -1.50
C GLN A 170 -6.39 19.19 -2.19
N PRO A 171 -6.36 19.15 -3.54
CA PRO A 171 -5.54 18.19 -4.26
C PRO A 171 -4.08 18.43 -3.90
N ARG A 172 -3.48 17.44 -3.24
CA ARG A 172 -2.03 17.35 -3.05
C ARG A 172 -1.58 16.20 -3.93
N VAL A 173 -0.67 16.51 -4.84
CA VAL A 173 -0.17 15.55 -5.82
C VAL A 173 0.91 14.71 -5.15
N LEU A 174 0.83 13.40 -5.32
CA LEU A 174 1.90 12.48 -4.93
C LEU A 174 3.18 12.86 -5.68
N ASP A 175 4.29 13.01 -4.95
CA ASP A 175 5.57 13.30 -5.58
C ASP A 175 6.25 11.97 -5.89
N VAL A 176 6.03 11.48 -7.12
CA VAL A 176 6.52 10.16 -7.56
C VAL A 176 8.04 10.09 -7.66
N ALA A 177 8.73 11.23 -7.64
CA ALA A 177 10.19 11.30 -7.59
C ALA A 177 10.74 10.97 -6.20
N ARG A 178 9.93 11.17 -5.15
CA ARG A 178 10.42 11.25 -3.76
C ARG A 178 9.52 10.56 -2.75
N PHE A 179 9.08 9.34 -3.04
CA PHE A 179 8.40 8.52 -2.03
C PHE A 179 9.33 7.48 -1.42
N SER A 180 9.04 7.13 -0.15
CA SER A 180 9.75 6.16 0.67
C SER A 180 8.82 5.13 1.31
#